data_AF-A0A7J5B970-F1
#
_entry.id   AF-A0A7J5B970-F1
#
_cell.length_a   1.000
_cell.length_b   1.000
_cell.length_c   1.000
_cell.angle_alpha   90.00
_cell.angle_beta   90.00
_cell.angle_gamma   90.00
#
_symmetry.space_group_name_H-M   'P 1'
#
loop_
_entity.id
_entity.type
_entity.pdbx_description
1 polymer ?
#
loop_
_entity_poly.entity_id
_entity_poly.type
_entity_poly.pdbx_seq_one_letter_code
_entity_poly.pdbx_strand_id
1 'polypeptide(L)'
;MTRRHVLRVWDALTDPDATWQPVLFAYVATVVMGVVTYAFPPTTIEGAIGSTLATIWAACMIGGGLIGLGTMFTPYMWLEKIALSIAAVGGLLVYAFVVGSLHASAPPGASRLTQLSVIFIALSAYWFRWVAIRKHTYAPRGHRRKAPSGH
;
A
#
# COMPACT_ATOMS: atom_id res chain seq x y z
N MET A 1 -18.91 -14.12 -5.21
CA MET A 1 -18.01 -14.42 -4.06
C MET A 1 -18.46 -15.71 -3.38
N THR A 2 -17.62 -16.74 -3.36
CA THR A 2 -17.93 -18.04 -2.74
C THR A 2 -17.89 -17.93 -1.21
N ARG A 3 -18.78 -18.62 -0.47
CA ARG A 3 -18.85 -18.68 1.02
C ARG A 3 -17.49 -18.82 1.73
N ARG A 4 -16.52 -19.49 1.07
CA ARG A 4 -15.15 -19.69 1.54
C ARG A 4 -14.28 -18.42 1.59
N HIS A 5 -14.63 -17.37 0.86
CA HIS A 5 -13.94 -16.07 0.92
C HIS A 5 -14.41 -15.27 2.13
N VAL A 6 -15.72 -15.19 2.34
CA VAL A 6 -16.31 -14.48 3.48
C VAL A 6 -15.80 -15.02 4.81
N LEU A 7 -15.81 -16.35 4.97
CA LEU A 7 -15.31 -16.99 6.19
C LEU A 7 -13.81 -16.72 6.43
N ARG A 8 -13.00 -16.68 5.38
CA ARG A 8 -11.56 -16.39 5.54
C ARG A 8 -11.28 -14.95 5.94
N VAL A 9 -12.04 -14.00 5.38
CA VAL A 9 -11.94 -12.59 5.80
C VAL A 9 -12.40 -12.47 7.26
N TRP A 10 -13.51 -13.10 7.62
CA TRP A 10 -14.01 -13.10 8.99
C TRP A 10 -13.01 -13.70 10.00
N ASP A 11 -12.45 -14.87 9.67
CA ASP A 11 -11.43 -15.52 10.51
C ASP A 11 -10.19 -14.62 10.68
N ALA A 12 -9.73 -13.97 9.59
CA ALA A 12 -8.57 -13.07 9.64
C ALA A 12 -8.85 -11.79 10.45
N LEU A 13 -10.07 -11.24 10.36
CA LEU A 13 -10.47 -10.05 11.13
C LEU A 13 -10.58 -10.34 12.63
N THR A 14 -10.91 -11.57 13.00
CA THR A 14 -11.09 -12.00 14.40
C THR A 14 -9.80 -12.57 15.00
N ASP A 15 -8.71 -12.63 14.23
CA ASP A 15 -7.42 -13.14 14.69
C ASP A 15 -6.78 -12.19 15.71
N PRO A 16 -6.49 -12.63 16.96
CA PRO A 16 -5.90 -11.79 17.99
C PRO A 16 -4.48 -11.30 17.65
N ASP A 17 -3.76 -11.98 16.74
CA ASP A 17 -2.39 -11.64 16.34
C ASP A 17 -2.38 -10.67 15.13
N ALA A 18 -3.17 -9.60 15.19
CA ALA A 18 -3.59 -8.72 14.08
C ALA A 18 -2.47 -7.88 13.41
N THR A 19 -1.42 -8.53 12.90
CA THR A 19 -0.31 -7.95 12.15
C THR A 19 -0.69 -7.41 10.77
N TRP A 20 -1.92 -7.65 10.31
CA TRP A 20 -2.45 -7.18 9.03
C TRP A 20 -2.94 -5.72 9.07
N GLN A 21 -3.22 -5.16 10.25
CA GLN A 21 -3.84 -3.85 10.41
C GLN A 21 -3.04 -2.71 9.76
N PRO A 22 -1.70 -2.60 9.91
CA PRO A 22 -0.93 -1.51 9.30
C PRO A 22 -0.98 -1.55 7.77
N VAL A 23 -1.04 -2.76 7.20
CA VAL A 23 -1.07 -2.98 5.75
C VAL A 23 -2.44 -2.65 5.17
N LEU A 24 -3.52 -3.04 5.88
CA LEU A 24 -4.87 -2.62 5.52
C LEU A 24 -4.96 -1.09 5.49
N PHE A 25 -4.50 -0.45 6.57
CA PHE A 25 -4.55 1.01 6.67
C PHE A 25 -3.73 1.68 5.57
N ALA A 26 -2.53 1.16 5.27
CA ALA A 26 -1.71 1.65 4.17
C ALA A 26 -2.47 1.57 2.83
N TYR A 27 -3.07 0.42 2.50
CA TYR A 27 -3.83 0.30 1.25
C TYR A 27 -5.03 1.25 1.19
N VAL A 28 -5.83 1.36 2.27
CA VAL A 28 -6.96 2.30 2.30
C VAL A 28 -6.47 3.74 2.13
N ALA A 29 -5.44 4.14 2.86
CA ALA A 29 -4.85 5.47 2.76
C ALA A 29 -4.33 5.76 1.34
N THR A 30 -3.69 4.78 0.69
CA THR A 30 -3.20 4.93 -0.68
C THR A 30 -4.33 5.04 -1.70
N VAL A 31 -5.44 4.29 -1.54
CA VAL A 31 -6.63 4.48 -2.40
C VAL A 31 -7.21 5.86 -2.21
N VAL A 32 -7.45 6.29 -0.96
CA VAL A 32 -8.03 7.60 -0.65
C VAL A 32 -7.15 8.71 -1.21
N MET A 33 -5.84 8.65 -0.97
CA MET A 33 -4.86 9.60 -1.50
C MET A 33 -4.86 9.61 -3.04
N GLY A 34 -4.90 8.44 -3.68
CA GLY A 34 -4.97 8.35 -5.14
C GLY A 34 -6.25 8.98 -5.71
N VAL A 35 -7.41 8.74 -5.09
CA VAL A 35 -8.69 9.35 -5.48
C VAL A 35 -8.67 10.86 -5.30
N VAL A 36 -8.18 11.35 -4.16
CA VAL A 36 -8.04 12.79 -3.89
C VAL A 36 -7.11 13.43 -4.90
N THR A 37 -5.95 12.83 -5.17
CA THR A 37 -4.99 13.30 -6.17
C THR A 37 -5.58 13.32 -7.59
N TYR A 38 -6.39 12.33 -7.95
CA TYR A 38 -7.03 12.29 -9.26
C TYR A 38 -8.09 13.39 -9.41
N ALA A 39 -8.89 13.63 -8.37
CA ALA A 39 -9.92 14.67 -8.38
C ALA A 39 -9.34 16.09 -8.25
N PHE A 40 -8.28 16.24 -7.46
CA PHE A 40 -7.66 17.51 -7.10
C PHE A 40 -6.13 17.35 -7.16
N PRO A 41 -5.53 17.34 -8.37
CA PRO A 41 -4.09 17.17 -8.51
C PRO A 41 -3.34 18.31 -7.79
N PRO A 42 -2.35 17.99 -6.92
CA PRO A 42 -1.59 19.02 -6.24
C PRO A 42 -0.79 19.84 -7.26
N THR A 43 -1.05 21.14 -7.35
CA THR A 43 -0.44 22.04 -8.34
C THR A 43 1.09 22.02 -8.32
N THR A 44 1.70 21.80 -7.14
CA THR A 44 3.15 21.69 -7.01
C THR A 44 3.73 20.40 -7.60
N ILE A 45 2.97 19.31 -7.57
CA ILE A 45 3.38 18.01 -8.15
C ILE A 45 3.06 18.02 -9.63
N GLU A 46 1.86 18.45 -10.01
CA GLU A 46 1.44 18.57 -11.40
C GLU A 46 2.37 19.51 -12.19
N GLY A 47 2.77 20.65 -11.60
CA GLY A 47 3.73 21.55 -12.21
C GLY A 47 5.14 20.94 -12.40
N ALA A 48 5.50 19.92 -11.61
CA ALA A 48 6.80 19.26 -11.68
C ALA A 48 6.85 18.11 -12.71
N ILE A 49 5.78 17.31 -12.83
CA ILE A 49 5.77 16.10 -13.68
C ILE A 49 4.79 16.19 -14.87
N GLY A 50 3.93 17.19 -14.90
CA GLY A 50 2.87 17.35 -15.90
C GLY A 50 1.59 16.58 -15.56
N SER A 51 0.47 17.02 -16.14
CA SER A 51 -0.89 16.50 -15.88
C SER A 51 -1.05 15.02 -16.24
N THR A 52 -0.46 14.59 -17.37
CA THR A 52 -0.51 13.18 -17.81
C THR A 52 0.17 12.25 -16.80
N LEU A 53 1.38 12.59 -16.35
CA LEU A 53 2.10 11.78 -15.36
C LEU A 53 1.42 11.83 -14.00
N ALA A 54 0.86 12.97 -13.59
CA ALA A 54 0.09 13.08 -12.36
C ALA A 54 -1.14 12.16 -12.38
N THR A 55 -1.80 12.05 -13.53
CA THR A 55 -2.94 11.14 -13.72
C THR A 55 -2.52 9.67 -13.64
N ILE A 56 -1.43 9.29 -14.32
CA ILE A 56 -0.89 7.93 -14.26
C ILE A 56 -0.46 7.58 -12.83
N TRP A 57 0.19 8.51 -12.14
CA TRP A 57 0.60 8.38 -10.75
C TRP A 57 -0.60 8.14 -9.81
N ALA A 58 -1.67 8.92 -9.96
CA ALA A 58 -2.91 8.71 -9.22
C ALA A 58 -3.54 7.33 -9.51
N ALA A 59 -3.54 6.92 -10.79
CA ALA A 59 -4.03 5.60 -11.19
C ALA A 59 -3.19 4.46 -10.59
N CYS A 60 -1.87 4.60 -10.46
CA CYS A 60 -1.04 3.64 -9.76
C CYS A 60 -1.42 3.52 -8.28
N MET A 61 -1.65 4.63 -7.58
CA MET A 61 -2.10 4.60 -6.19
C MET A 61 -3.46 3.90 -6.04
N ILE A 62 -4.44 4.28 -6.86
CA ILE A 62 -5.78 3.67 -6.84
C ILE A 62 -5.71 2.18 -7.18
N GLY A 63 -5.07 1.83 -8.29
CA GLY A 63 -4.97 0.46 -8.78
C GLY A 63 -4.20 -0.45 -7.82
N GLY A 64 -3.01 -0.03 -7.38
CA GLY A 64 -2.21 -0.78 -6.41
C GLY A 64 -2.92 -0.95 -5.08
N GLY A 65 -3.60 0.10 -4.60
CA GLY A 65 -4.40 0.06 -3.37
C GLY A 65 -5.59 -0.89 -3.47
N LEU A 66 -6.39 -0.80 -4.53
CA LEU A 66 -7.57 -1.66 -4.72
C LEU A 66 -7.21 -3.13 -4.94
N ILE A 67 -6.19 -3.41 -5.76
CA ILE A 67 -5.70 -4.78 -5.94
C ILE A 67 -5.17 -5.32 -4.62
N GLY A 68 -4.46 -4.50 -3.85
CA GLY A 68 -3.96 -4.85 -2.51
C GLY A 68 -5.08 -5.23 -1.55
N LEU A 69 -6.10 -4.38 -1.42
CA LEU A 69 -7.29 -4.65 -0.59
C LEU A 69 -8.01 -5.94 -1.00
N GLY A 70 -8.15 -6.19 -2.30
CA GLY A 70 -8.78 -7.39 -2.83
C GLY A 70 -7.94 -8.67 -2.67
N THR A 71 -6.63 -8.55 -2.44
CA THR A 71 -5.69 -9.68 -2.48
C THR A 71 -5.07 -10.02 -1.12
N MET A 72 -5.08 -9.11 -0.15
CA MET A 72 -4.38 -9.28 1.13
C MET A 72 -4.87 -10.44 2.01
N PHE A 73 -6.13 -10.86 1.86
CA PHE A 73 -6.72 -12.02 2.55
C PHE A 73 -6.86 -13.25 1.65
N THR A 74 -6.26 -13.20 0.47
CA THR A 74 -6.47 -14.13 -0.62
C THR A 74 -5.20 -15.00 -0.73
N PRO A 75 -5.29 -16.28 -1.10
CA PRO A 75 -4.12 -17.16 -1.09
C PRO A 75 -3.15 -16.84 -2.22
N TYR A 76 -3.52 -15.94 -3.14
CA TYR A 76 -2.75 -15.50 -4.30
C TYR A 76 -1.78 -14.37 -3.92
N MET A 77 -0.74 -14.71 -3.15
CA MET A 77 0.26 -13.72 -2.69
C MET A 77 1.04 -13.09 -3.84
N TRP A 78 1.12 -13.74 -5.01
CA TRP A 78 1.73 -13.15 -6.20
C TRP A 78 0.98 -11.90 -6.71
N LEU A 79 -0.36 -11.88 -6.61
CA LEU A 79 -1.16 -10.69 -6.95
C LEU A 79 -0.90 -9.57 -5.95
N GLU A 80 -0.79 -9.91 -4.67
CA GLU A 80 -0.46 -8.95 -3.63
C GLU A 80 0.94 -8.35 -3.84
N LYS A 81 1.93 -9.14 -4.28
CA LYS A 81 3.26 -8.62 -4.66
C LYS A 81 3.17 -7.60 -5.80
N ILE A 82 2.36 -7.86 -6.82
CA ILE A 82 2.15 -6.90 -7.91
C ILE A 82 1.49 -5.63 -7.37
N ALA A 83 0.46 -5.77 -6.53
CA ALA A 83 -0.21 -4.65 -5.88
C ALA A 83 0.75 -3.78 -5.04
N LEU A 84 1.59 -4.44 -4.22
CA LEU A 84 2.64 -3.80 -3.43
C LEU A 84 3.60 -3.02 -4.33
N SER A 85 4.09 -3.62 -5.42
CA SER A 85 4.99 -2.94 -6.35
C SER A 85 4.33 -1.72 -7.00
N ILE A 86 3.07 -1.83 -7.43
CA ILE A 86 2.33 -0.72 -8.03
C ILE A 86 2.10 0.41 -7.01
N ALA A 87 1.65 0.09 -5.80
CA ALA A 87 1.36 1.08 -4.76
C ALA A 87 2.65 1.73 -4.19
N ALA A 88 3.67 0.92 -3.88
CA ALA A 88 4.91 1.40 -3.29
C ALA A 88 5.81 2.09 -4.32
N VAL A 89 6.09 1.45 -5.46
CA VAL A 89 6.97 2.02 -6.47
C VAL A 89 6.24 3.06 -7.30
N GLY A 90 5.12 2.68 -7.92
CA GLY A 90 4.36 3.56 -8.79
C GLY A 90 3.67 4.72 -8.06
N GLY A 91 3.32 4.54 -6.78
CA GLY A 91 2.71 5.58 -5.96
C GLY A 91 3.72 6.32 -5.08
N LEU A 92 4.16 5.68 -4.00
CA LEU A 92 4.91 6.35 -2.92
C LEU A 92 6.36 6.73 -3.28
N LEU A 93 7.09 5.90 -4.03
CA LEU A 93 8.47 6.23 -4.41
C LEU A 93 8.52 7.34 -5.47
N VAL A 94 7.59 7.33 -6.43
CA VAL A 94 7.43 8.47 -7.35
C VAL A 94 7.16 9.74 -6.56
N TYR A 95 6.28 9.68 -5.56
CA TYR A 95 5.98 10.82 -4.72
C TYR A 95 7.20 11.29 -3.92
N ALA A 96 7.94 10.36 -3.29
CA ALA A 96 9.17 10.67 -2.57
C ALA A 96 10.21 11.34 -3.48
N PHE A 97 10.36 10.84 -4.70
CA PHE A 97 11.27 11.40 -5.70
C PHE A 97 10.89 12.84 -6.07
N VAL A 98 9.62 13.10 -6.38
CA VAL A 98 9.13 14.45 -6.73
C VAL A 98 9.27 15.41 -5.55
N VAL A 99 8.92 14.99 -4.34
CA VAL A 99 9.06 15.84 -3.15
C VAL A 99 10.54 16.12 -2.86
N GLY A 100 11.40 15.11 -3.04
CA GLY A 100 12.85 15.23 -2.89
C GLY A 100 13.47 16.19 -3.90
N SER A 101 13.08 16.11 -5.17
CA SER A 101 13.56 17.05 -6.20
C SER A 101 13.07 18.47 -5.91
N LEU A 102 11.80 18.63 -5.54
CA LEU A 102 11.24 19.92 -5.16
C LEU A 102 11.89 20.50 -3.90
N HIS A 103 12.35 19.67 -2.97
CA HIS A 103 13.12 20.13 -1.81
C HIS A 103 14.52 20.59 -2.20
N ALA A 104 15.20 19.84 -3.07
CA ALA A 104 16.53 20.20 -3.55
C ALA A 104 16.55 21.52 -4.34
N SER A 105 15.45 21.85 -5.01
CA SER A 105 15.28 23.11 -5.75
C SER A 105 14.62 24.24 -4.93
N ALA A 106 14.32 24.03 -3.64
CA ALA A 106 13.59 24.99 -2.83
C ALA A 106 14.50 26.10 -2.25
N PRO A 107 13.99 27.33 -2.09
CA PRO A 107 14.68 28.38 -1.35
C PRO A 107 14.94 27.98 0.13
N PRO A 108 15.96 28.58 0.78
CA PRO A 108 16.21 28.38 2.21
C PRO A 108 14.95 28.66 3.05
N GLY A 109 14.52 27.69 3.86
CA GLY A 109 13.32 27.77 4.69
C GLY A 109 12.10 27.02 4.17
N ALA A 110 12.05 26.65 2.88
CA ALA A 110 10.97 25.83 2.31
C ALA A 110 11.28 24.33 2.46
N SER A 111 11.27 23.83 3.71
CA SER A 111 11.55 22.43 4.00
C SER A 111 10.36 21.53 3.64
N ARG A 112 10.64 20.45 2.92
CA ARG A 112 9.69 19.36 2.61
C ARG A 112 10.08 18.04 3.29
N LEU A 113 11.03 18.09 4.23
CA LEU A 113 11.57 16.90 4.90
C LEU A 113 10.51 16.17 5.73
N THR A 114 9.57 16.89 6.34
CA THR A 114 8.44 16.28 7.06
C THR A 114 7.52 15.49 6.14
N GLN A 115 7.30 15.99 4.92
CA GLN A 115 6.52 15.29 3.90
C GLN A 115 7.24 14.00 3.49
N LEU A 116 8.56 14.08 3.28
CA LEU A 116 9.40 12.90 3.00
C LEU A 116 9.38 11.89 4.15
N SER A 117 9.48 12.31 5.41
CA SER A 117 9.48 11.38 6.54
C SER A 117 8.17 10.61 6.64
N VAL A 118 7.03 11.28 6.40
CA VAL A 118 5.71 10.62 6.37
C VAL A 118 5.63 9.60 5.22
N ILE A 119 6.18 9.93 4.04
CA ILE A 119 6.24 8.99 2.91
C ILE A 119 7.08 7.76 3.26
N PHE A 120 8.23 7.92 3.93
CA PHE A 120 9.06 6.79 4.36
C PHE A 120 8.39 5.94 5.45
N ILE A 121 7.65 6.54 6.37
CA ILE A 121 6.84 5.80 7.34
C ILE A 121 5.77 4.97 6.61
N ALA A 122 5.07 5.54 5.62
CA ALA A 122 4.11 4.79 4.82
C ALA A 122 4.77 3.65 4.01
N LEU A 123 5.94 3.90 3.42
CA LEU A 123 6.72 2.87 2.71
C LEU A 123 7.14 1.72 3.63
N SER A 124 7.38 1.97 4.91
CA SER A 124 7.75 0.93 5.86
C SER A 124 6.67 -0.15 6.00
N ALA A 125 5.39 0.21 5.99
CA ALA A 125 4.27 -0.74 6.05
C ALA A 125 4.28 -1.70 4.84
N TYR A 126 4.55 -1.16 3.64
CA TYR A 126 4.68 -1.96 2.42
C TYR A 126 5.95 -2.82 2.43
N TRP A 127 7.05 -2.30 2.96
CA TRP A 127 8.30 -3.05 3.10
C TRP A 127 8.14 -4.26 4.03
N PHE A 128 7.56 -4.06 5.22
CA PHE A 128 7.30 -5.15 6.16
C PHE A 128 6.41 -6.24 5.54
N ARG A 129 5.36 -5.82 4.82
CA ARG A 129 4.50 -6.77 4.11
C ARG A 129 5.26 -7.53 3.01
N TRP A 130 6.06 -6.82 2.22
CA TRP A 130 6.88 -7.44 1.18
C TRP A 130 7.81 -8.50 1.78
N VAL A 131 8.53 -8.18 2.86
CA VAL A 131 9.42 -9.13 3.53
C VAL A 131 8.66 -10.35 4.05
N ALA A 132 7.45 -10.17 4.60
CA ALA A 132 6.62 -11.27 5.08
C ALA A 132 6.18 -12.23 3.97
N ILE A 133 5.82 -11.70 2.79
CA ILE A 133 5.28 -12.52 1.69
C ILE A 133 6.32 -12.90 0.63
N ARG A 134 7.54 -12.33 0.63
CA ARG A 134 8.52 -12.50 -0.47
C ARG A 134 8.81 -13.95 -0.82
N LYS A 135 8.92 -14.82 0.18
CA LYS A 135 9.25 -16.25 0.02
C LYS A 135 8.08 -17.10 -0.50
N HIS A 136 6.86 -16.58 -0.47
CA HIS A 136 5.65 -17.35 -0.73
C HIS A 136 4.95 -16.85 -1.99
N THR A 137 4.71 -17.73 -2.96
CA THR A 137 3.86 -17.41 -4.13
C THR A 137 2.38 -17.58 -3.79
N TYR A 138 2.10 -18.50 -2.86
CA TYR A 138 0.78 -18.78 -2.33
C TYR A 138 0.84 -18.91 -0.81
N ALA A 139 -0.29 -18.69 -0.13
CA ALA A 139 -0.37 -18.87 1.33
C ALA A 139 0.07 -20.29 1.75
N PRO A 140 0.92 -20.43 2.79
CA PRO A 140 1.36 -21.73 3.29
C PRO A 140 0.15 -22.62 3.64
N ARG A 141 0.11 -23.82 3.05
CA ARG A 141 -0.91 -24.83 3.38
C ARG A 141 -0.51 -25.48 4.72
N GLY A 142 -0.93 -24.88 5.85
CA GLY A 142 -0.54 -25.41 7.17
C GLY A 142 -1.12 -24.72 8.41
N HIS A 143 -1.57 -23.46 8.35
CA HIS A 143 -2.15 -22.79 9.54
C HIS A 143 -3.59 -23.21 9.89
N ARG A 144 -4.00 -24.42 9.51
CA ARG A 144 -5.25 -25.04 9.99
C ARG A 144 -4.92 -26.15 10.99
N ARG A 145 -4.90 -25.75 12.26
CA ARG A 145 -5.12 -26.50 13.51
C ARG A 145 -4.13 -26.02 14.57
N LYS A 146 -4.45 -24.93 15.27
CA LYS A 146 -4.36 -25.05 16.73
C LYS A 146 -5.52 -25.98 17.08
N ALA A 147 -5.22 -27.24 17.39
CA ALA A 147 -6.20 -28.11 18.00
C ALA A 147 -6.79 -27.39 19.22
N PRO A 148 -8.08 -27.54 19.55
CA PRO A 148 -8.57 -27.08 20.84
C PRO A 148 -7.69 -27.73 21.90
N SER A 149 -6.89 -26.93 22.60
CA SER A 149 -6.22 -27.36 23.82
C SER A 149 -7.34 -27.61 24.81
N GLY A 150 -7.78 -28.86 24.88
CA GLY A 150 -8.68 -29.31 25.94
C GLY A 150 -7.96 -29.13 27.27
N HIS A 151 -8.55 -28.31 28.13
CA HIS A 151 -8.45 -28.38 29.58
C HIS A 151 -9.85 -28.21 30.13
#